data_AF-A0A1V6U2K2-F1
#
_entry.id   AF-A0A1V6U2K2-F1
#
_cell.length_a   1.000
_cell.length_b   1.000
_cell.length_c   1.000
_cell.angle_alpha   90.00
_cell.angle_beta   90.00
_cell.angle_gamma   90.00
#
_symmetry.space_group_name_H-M   'P 1'
#
loop_
_entity.id
_entity.type
_entity.pdbx_description
1 polymer ?
#
loop_
_entity_poly.entity_id
_entity_poly.type
_entity_poly.pdbx_seq_one_letter_code
_entity_poly.pdbx_strand_id
1 'polypeptide(L)'
;MAAPIFKDIPDLEGIWTLQGVPWIVRKALKYASLSLNISQTTTIPDLPEKPALEVEGYDTPVTTLHVKQTVSPGNFDSEGSYSVNGEAKEYSLPIFGNISMQLRYMNTTEISDQDLQQKLSEGSPSKTVIDELAHNSTKGWNARVLWGFEVIDGRRYLTRNVITSKDERSVKARMVYDFQN
;
A
#
# COMPACT_ATOMS: atom_id res chain seq x y z
N MET A 1 -14.20 -15.20 -5.83
CA MET A 1 -13.35 -15.99 -4.92
C MET A 1 -13.39 -15.32 -3.55
N ALA A 2 -13.60 -16.07 -2.48
CA ALA A 2 -13.80 -15.53 -1.13
C ALA A 2 -12.48 -14.97 -0.58
N ALA A 3 -12.56 -13.77 0.00
CA ALA A 3 -11.41 -12.94 0.34
C ALA A 3 -10.66 -13.42 1.59
N PRO A 4 -9.37 -13.10 1.72
CA PRO A 4 -8.61 -13.46 2.90
C PRO A 4 -9.09 -12.73 4.15
N ILE A 5 -9.10 -13.47 5.26
CA ILE A 5 -9.37 -12.96 6.60
C ILE A 5 -8.04 -12.44 7.15
N PHE A 6 -8.07 -11.24 7.73
CA PHE A 6 -6.91 -10.64 8.40
C PHE A 6 -6.40 -11.57 9.52
N LYS A 7 -5.10 -11.88 9.55
CA LYS A 7 -4.55 -12.76 10.61
C LYS A 7 -4.48 -12.04 11.96
N ASP A 8 -4.03 -10.78 11.98
CA ASP A 8 -3.86 -9.99 13.22
C ASP A 8 -4.01 -8.48 12.96
N ILE A 9 -5.17 -7.84 13.21
CA ILE A 9 -5.31 -6.37 13.03
C ILE A 9 -4.36 -5.69 14.01
N PRO A 10 -3.24 -5.08 13.56
CA PRO A 10 -2.36 -4.38 14.47
C PRO A 10 -3.12 -3.23 15.13
N ASP A 11 -2.71 -2.80 16.31
CA ASP A 11 -3.26 -1.57 16.87
C ASP A 11 -2.84 -0.37 15.99
N LEU A 12 -3.75 0.07 15.13
CA LEU A 12 -3.57 1.19 14.21
C LEU A 12 -3.97 2.54 14.84
N GLU A 13 -4.35 2.58 16.12
CA GLU A 13 -4.86 3.80 16.77
C GLU A 13 -3.84 4.95 16.71
N GLY A 14 -2.55 4.65 16.89
CA GLY A 14 -1.47 5.62 16.76
C GLY A 14 -1.36 6.21 15.36
N ILE A 15 -1.41 5.37 14.32
CA ILE A 15 -1.35 5.80 12.91
C ILE A 15 -2.57 6.66 12.57
N TRP A 16 -3.78 6.20 12.88
CA TRP A 16 -5.00 6.94 12.58
C TRP A 16 -5.07 8.28 13.30
N THR A 17 -4.57 8.35 14.53
CA THR A 17 -4.46 9.61 15.28
C THR A 17 -3.50 10.56 14.59
N LEU A 18 -2.33 10.06 14.16
CA LEU A 18 -1.32 10.86 13.47
C LEU A 18 -1.82 11.35 12.09
N GLN A 19 -2.62 10.54 11.40
CA GLN A 19 -3.23 10.86 10.10
C GLN A 19 -4.47 11.77 10.21
N GLY A 20 -4.90 12.14 11.43
CA GLY A 20 -6.07 12.98 11.65
C GLY A 20 -7.38 12.30 11.23
N VAL A 21 -7.50 10.99 11.45
CA VAL A 21 -8.78 10.26 11.35
C VAL A 21 -9.64 10.64 12.55
N PRO A 22 -10.92 11.06 12.39
CA PRO A 22 -11.77 11.45 13.52
C PRO A 22 -11.94 10.35 14.57
N TRP A 23 -12.00 10.71 15.85
CA TRP A 23 -12.06 9.75 16.98
C TRP A 23 -13.20 8.73 16.86
N ILE A 24 -14.39 9.18 16.42
CA ILE A 24 -15.55 8.28 16.25
C ILE A 24 -15.32 7.24 15.15
N VAL A 25 -14.61 7.62 14.08
CA VAL A 25 -14.21 6.70 13.00
C VAL A 25 -13.19 5.69 13.53
N ARG A 26 -12.19 6.12 14.30
CA ARG A 26 -11.20 5.21 14.91
C ARG A 26 -11.86 4.17 15.83
N LYS A 27 -12.86 4.57 16.62
CA LYS A 27 -13.62 3.65 17.48
C LYS A 27 -14.39 2.61 16.67
N ALA A 28 -15.00 3.00 15.56
CA ALA A 28 -15.67 2.07 14.66
C ALA A 28 -14.67 1.07 14.05
N LEU A 29 -13.52 1.56 13.57
CA LEU A 29 -12.50 0.72 12.93
C LEU A 29 -11.85 -0.29 13.88
N LYS A 30 -11.80 -0.03 15.19
CA LYS A 30 -11.28 -0.99 16.19
C LYS A 30 -12.03 -2.32 16.21
N TYR A 31 -13.32 -2.31 15.87
CA TYR A 31 -14.16 -3.50 15.80
C TYR A 31 -14.48 -3.92 14.36
N ALA A 32 -13.88 -3.25 13.37
CA ALA A 32 -14.12 -3.54 11.97
C ALA A 32 -13.21 -4.67 11.48
N SER A 33 -13.76 -5.53 10.63
CA SER A 33 -13.00 -6.42 9.78
C SER A 33 -12.57 -5.67 8.51
N LEU A 34 -11.38 -6.04 8.03
CA LEU A 34 -10.79 -5.52 6.80
C LEU A 34 -10.64 -6.67 5.80
N SER A 35 -11.22 -6.52 4.62
CA SER A 35 -11.00 -7.40 3.48
C SER A 35 -10.27 -6.63 2.39
N LEU A 36 -9.26 -7.25 1.79
CA LEU A 36 -8.48 -6.67 0.71
C LEU A 36 -8.49 -7.59 -0.51
N ASN A 37 -8.89 -7.06 -1.66
CA ASN A 37 -8.77 -7.72 -2.95
C ASN A 37 -7.80 -6.92 -3.80
N ILE A 38 -6.73 -7.57 -4.26
CA ILE A 38 -5.75 -6.99 -5.17
C ILE A 38 -5.72 -7.86 -6.41
N SER A 39 -5.91 -7.25 -7.57
CA SER A 39 -5.56 -7.84 -8.86
C SER A 39 -4.55 -6.94 -9.57
N GLN A 40 -3.83 -7.49 -10.53
CA GLN A 40 -2.84 -6.74 -11.30
C GLN A 40 -3.08 -6.93 -12.79
N THR A 41 -2.87 -5.85 -13.55
CA THR A 41 -2.85 -5.87 -15.01
C THR A 41 -1.54 -5.26 -15.48
N THR A 42 -0.97 -5.82 -16.54
CA THR A 42 0.23 -5.28 -17.18
C THR A 42 -0.11 -4.86 -18.60
N THR A 43 0.10 -3.58 -18.92
CA THR A 43 -0.21 -3.01 -20.24
C THR A 43 0.97 -2.26 -20.79
N ILE A 44 1.19 -2.35 -22.11
CA ILE A 44 2.09 -1.45 -22.84
C ILE A 44 1.27 -0.19 -23.16
N PRO A 45 1.74 1.03 -22.83
CA PRO A 45 1.02 2.26 -23.16
C PRO A 45 0.83 2.40 -24.69
N ASP A 46 -0.39 2.68 -25.15
CA ASP A 46 -0.65 2.92 -26.58
C ASP A 46 0.02 4.22 -27.05
N LEU A 47 0.59 4.19 -28.25
CA LEU A 47 1.17 5.37 -28.92
C LEU A 47 0.08 6.41 -29.19
N PRO A 48 0.31 7.71 -28.95
CA PRO A 48 -0.53 8.74 -29.56
C PRO A 48 -0.37 8.70 -31.10
N GLU A 49 -1.46 8.88 -31.85
CA GLU A 49 -1.51 8.82 -33.34
C GLU A 49 -0.62 9.85 -34.08
N LYS A 50 0.20 10.63 -33.38
CA LYS A 50 1.13 11.61 -33.97
C LYS A 50 2.58 11.24 -33.67
N PRO A 51 3.51 11.43 -34.63
CA PRO A 51 4.91 11.08 -34.43
C PRO A 51 5.53 12.11 -33.47
N ALA A 52 5.42 11.84 -32.17
CA ALA A 52 6.25 12.50 -31.18
C ALA A 52 7.58 11.74 -31.17
N LEU A 53 8.65 12.51 -31.38
CA LEU A 53 10.06 12.18 -31.16
C LEU A 53 10.25 11.04 -30.16
N GLU A 54 11.11 10.08 -30.48
CA GLU A 54 11.51 8.95 -29.62
C GLU A 54 11.64 9.39 -28.15
N VAL A 55 10.60 9.17 -27.34
CA VAL A 55 10.69 9.31 -25.88
C VAL A 55 11.02 7.93 -25.34
N GLU A 56 12.12 7.82 -24.60
CA GLU A 56 12.46 6.60 -23.87
C GLU A 56 11.30 6.20 -22.95
N GLY A 57 10.81 4.96 -23.07
CA GLY A 57 9.86 4.37 -22.13
C GLY A 57 8.55 3.83 -22.71
N TYR A 58 8.22 4.08 -23.99
CA TYR A 58 6.93 3.67 -24.57
C TYR A 58 6.71 2.16 -24.68
N ASP A 59 7.78 1.36 -24.80
CA ASP A 59 7.69 -0.11 -24.82
C ASP A 59 7.78 -0.75 -23.43
N THR A 60 7.83 0.05 -22.35
CA THR A 60 7.97 -0.51 -21.01
C THR A 60 6.59 -0.89 -20.47
N PRO A 61 6.35 -2.18 -20.18
CA PRO A 61 5.08 -2.60 -19.61
C PRO A 61 4.85 -1.96 -18.24
N VAL A 62 3.70 -1.32 -18.06
CA VAL A 62 3.29 -0.72 -16.79
C VAL A 62 2.40 -1.70 -16.05
N THR A 63 2.81 -2.07 -14.83
CA THR A 63 1.93 -2.79 -13.90
C THR A 63 0.95 -1.81 -13.25
N THR A 64 -0.34 -2.13 -13.27
CA THR A 64 -1.38 -1.43 -12.51
C THR A 64 -2.03 -2.41 -11.54
N LEU A 65 -2.07 -2.01 -10.27
CA LEU A 65 -2.80 -2.73 -9.22
C LEU A 65 -4.23 -2.21 -9.15
N HIS A 66 -5.21 -3.09 -9.20
CA HIS A 66 -6.59 -2.79 -8.85
C HIS A 66 -6.82 -3.28 -7.43
N VAL A 67 -7.13 -2.35 -6.53
CA VAL A 67 -7.24 -2.63 -5.10
C VAL A 67 -8.63 -2.25 -4.63
N LYS A 68 -9.33 -3.23 -4.05
CA LYS A 68 -10.60 -3.02 -3.37
C LYS A 68 -10.45 -3.39 -1.90
N GLN A 69 -10.68 -2.41 -1.04
CA GLN A 69 -10.69 -2.55 0.40
C GLN A 69 -12.12 -2.44 0.90
N THR A 70 -12.58 -3.43 1.64
CA THR A 70 -13.89 -3.43 2.29
C THR A 70 -13.73 -3.43 3.80
N VAL A 71 -14.44 -2.52 4.46
CA VAL A 71 -14.40 -2.29 5.91
C VAL A 71 -15.78 -2.51 6.50
N SER A 72 -15.91 -3.51 7.37
CA SER A 72 -17.20 -3.89 7.94
C SER A 72 -17.12 -3.99 9.46
N PRO A 73 -17.97 -3.26 10.23
CA PRO A 73 -18.98 -2.29 9.78
C PRO A 73 -18.37 -0.90 9.48
N GLY A 74 -19.12 -0.03 8.78
CA GLY A 74 -18.78 1.39 8.67
C GLY A 74 -18.77 1.98 7.26
N ASN A 75 -18.93 1.16 6.22
CA ASN A 75 -18.98 1.61 4.81
C ASN A 75 -17.80 2.51 4.43
N PHE A 76 -16.61 2.21 4.98
CA PHE A 76 -15.35 2.89 4.69
C PHE A 76 -14.57 2.23 3.55
N ASP A 77 -15.32 1.59 2.65
CA ASP A 77 -14.78 0.87 1.51
C ASP A 77 -14.08 1.83 0.55
N SER A 78 -12.98 1.37 -0.03
CA SER A 78 -12.25 2.13 -1.04
C SER A 78 -11.83 1.23 -2.18
N GLU A 79 -11.93 1.75 -3.40
CA GLU A 79 -11.48 1.06 -4.60
C GLU A 79 -10.62 2.01 -5.43
N GLY A 80 -9.51 1.50 -5.98
CA GLY A 80 -8.56 2.32 -6.72
C GLY A 80 -7.66 1.52 -7.65
N SER A 81 -7.15 2.21 -8.68
CA SER A 81 -6.15 1.68 -9.59
C SER A 81 -4.84 2.46 -9.42
N TYR A 82 -3.75 1.74 -9.16
CA TYR A 82 -2.44 2.30 -8.79
C TYR A 82 -1.36 1.78 -9.73
N SER A 83 -0.76 2.68 -10.50
CA SER A 83 0.35 2.35 -11.40
C SER A 83 1.65 2.20 -10.59
N VAL A 84 2.39 1.12 -10.82
CA VAL A 84 3.68 0.83 -10.16
C VAL A 84 4.82 1.33 -11.05
N ASN A 85 4.78 2.62 -11.41
CA ASN A 85 5.73 3.26 -12.33
C ASN A 85 6.53 4.40 -11.68
N GLY A 86 6.32 4.67 -10.39
CA GLY A 86 6.98 5.75 -9.67
C GLY A 86 6.40 7.14 -9.97
N GLU A 87 5.24 7.27 -10.59
CA GLU A 87 4.55 8.56 -10.72
C GLU A 87 3.61 8.82 -9.55
N ALA A 88 3.61 10.05 -9.04
CA ALA A 88 2.66 10.48 -8.02
C ALA A 88 1.31 10.84 -8.64
N LYS A 89 0.22 10.37 -8.04
CA LYS A 89 -1.17 10.67 -8.44
C LYS A 89 -2.02 11.02 -7.23
N GLU A 90 -3.01 11.90 -7.44
CA GLU A 90 -3.95 12.31 -6.41
C GLU A 90 -5.13 11.33 -6.30
N TYR A 91 -5.52 11.02 -5.07
CA TYR A 91 -6.64 10.14 -4.74
C TYR A 91 -7.47 10.75 -3.61
N SER A 92 -8.77 10.50 -3.61
CA SER A 92 -9.66 10.85 -2.50
C SER A 92 -10.16 9.59 -1.81
N LEU A 93 -9.80 9.40 -0.54
CA LEU A 93 -10.16 8.21 0.24
C LEU A 93 -11.14 8.56 1.38
N PRO A 94 -12.10 7.68 1.72
CA PRO A 94 -13.15 8.00 2.69
C PRO A 94 -12.65 8.47 4.06
N ILE A 95 -11.61 7.82 4.60
CA ILE A 95 -11.09 8.12 5.95
C ILE A 95 -9.87 9.05 5.95
N PHE A 96 -9.16 9.13 4.82
CA PHE A 96 -7.92 9.90 4.70
C PHE A 96 -8.08 11.23 3.97
N GLY A 97 -9.16 11.42 3.23
CA GLY A 97 -9.37 12.59 2.37
C GLY A 97 -8.45 12.53 1.15
N ASN A 98 -8.07 13.71 0.65
CA ASN A 98 -7.19 13.82 -0.51
C ASN A 98 -5.75 13.50 -0.14
N ILE A 99 -5.15 12.59 -0.89
CA ILE A 99 -3.75 12.17 -0.74
C ILE A 99 -3.07 12.15 -2.10
N SER A 100 -1.77 12.47 -2.10
CA SER A 100 -0.87 12.16 -3.20
C SER A 100 -0.22 10.82 -2.92
N MET A 101 -0.21 9.91 -3.89
CA MET A 101 0.36 8.58 -3.73
C MET A 101 1.18 8.15 -4.94
N GLN A 102 2.29 7.47 -4.68
CA GLN A 102 3.25 6.98 -5.67
C GLN A 102 3.65 5.56 -5.31
N LEU A 103 3.62 4.64 -6.28
CA LEU A 103 4.08 3.25 -6.11
C LEU A 103 5.20 2.95 -7.10
N ARG A 104 6.24 2.25 -6.65
CA ARG A 104 7.30 1.71 -7.51
C ARG A 104 7.76 0.35 -7.04
N TYR A 105 8.36 -0.42 -7.95
CA TYR A 105 9.16 -1.56 -7.54
C TYR A 105 10.47 -1.11 -6.90
N MET A 106 10.93 -1.85 -5.91
CA MET A 106 12.16 -1.59 -5.18
C MET A 106 12.85 -2.91 -4.84
N ASN A 107 14.18 -2.96 -4.94
CA ASN A 107 14.91 -4.11 -4.44
C ASN A 107 14.97 -4.07 -2.90
N THR A 108 14.79 -5.22 -2.25
CA THR A 108 14.93 -5.33 -0.79
C THR A 108 16.29 -4.85 -0.26
N THR A 109 17.35 -4.85 -1.09
CA THR A 109 18.66 -4.29 -0.71
C THR A 109 18.64 -2.78 -0.44
N GLU A 110 17.63 -2.06 -0.94
CA GLU A 110 17.46 -0.61 -0.75
C GLU A 110 16.75 -0.27 0.57
N ILE A 111 16.24 -1.27 1.30
CA ILE A 111 15.57 -1.08 2.59
C ILE A 111 16.62 -0.81 3.68
N SER A 112 16.53 0.34 4.35
CA SER A 112 17.50 0.73 5.38
C SER A 112 17.31 0.02 6.72
N ASP A 113 16.08 -0.40 7.04
CA ASP A 113 15.78 -1.17 8.24
C ASP A 113 16.22 -2.63 8.02
N GLN A 114 17.33 -3.03 8.65
CA GLN A 114 17.99 -4.32 8.41
C GLN A 114 17.11 -5.52 8.76
N ASP A 115 16.33 -5.43 9.84
CA ASP A 115 15.42 -6.51 10.26
C ASP A 115 14.28 -6.66 9.23
N LEU A 116 13.71 -5.54 8.78
CA LEU A 116 12.66 -5.55 7.77
C LEU A 116 13.20 -6.01 6.40
N GLN A 117 14.40 -5.57 6.03
CA GLN A 117 15.11 -6.01 4.83
C GLN A 117 15.23 -7.54 4.82
N GLN A 118 15.77 -8.12 5.90
CA GLN A 118 15.96 -9.57 6.00
C GLN A 118 14.63 -10.32 5.83
N LYS A 119 13.60 -9.92 6.58
CA LYS A 119 12.27 -10.56 6.53
C LYS A 119 11.66 -10.53 5.13
N LEU A 120 11.73 -9.38 4.45
CA LEU A 120 11.15 -9.23 3.12
C LEU A 120 12.01 -9.92 2.04
N SER A 121 13.34 -9.94 2.17
CA SER A 121 14.23 -10.69 1.29
C SER A 121 14.02 -12.20 1.37
N GLU A 122 13.74 -12.73 2.57
CA GLU A 122 13.47 -14.15 2.78
C GLU A 122 12.07 -14.55 2.27
N GLY A 123 11.05 -13.72 2.52
CA GLY A 123 9.68 -14.06 2.14
C GLY A 123 9.34 -13.78 0.67
N SER A 124 10.04 -12.85 0.00
CA SER A 124 9.77 -12.45 -1.39
C SER A 124 10.81 -13.05 -2.36
N PRO A 125 10.46 -14.10 -3.15
CA PRO A 125 11.44 -14.83 -3.97
C PRO A 125 12.22 -13.99 -4.98
N SER A 126 11.58 -12.96 -5.56
CA SER A 126 12.23 -12.03 -6.50
C SER A 126 13.15 -11.01 -5.83
N LYS A 127 13.15 -10.93 -4.49
CA LYS A 127 13.78 -9.86 -3.70
C LYS A 127 13.29 -8.46 -4.07
N THR A 128 12.14 -8.37 -4.73
CA THR A 128 11.49 -7.12 -5.12
C THR A 128 10.23 -6.92 -4.29
N VAL A 129 10.03 -5.70 -3.83
CA VAL A 129 8.85 -5.23 -3.08
C VAL A 129 8.23 -4.05 -3.79
N ILE A 130 7.02 -3.66 -3.37
CA ILE A 130 6.42 -2.39 -3.77
C ILE A 130 6.68 -1.36 -2.67
N ASP A 131 7.26 -0.24 -3.07
CA ASP A 131 7.49 0.95 -2.26
C ASP A 131 6.38 1.96 -2.56
N GLU A 132 5.46 2.12 -1.62
CA GLU A 132 4.40 3.12 -1.67
C GLU A 132 4.77 4.32 -0.80
N LEU A 133 4.66 5.52 -1.37
CA LEU A 133 4.73 6.78 -0.66
C LEU A 133 3.37 7.47 -0.75
N ALA A 134 2.83 7.86 0.39
CA ALA A 134 1.58 8.62 0.49
C ALA A 134 1.79 9.90 1.29
N HIS A 135 1.24 11.01 0.81
CA HIS A 135 1.33 12.32 1.44
C HIS A 135 -0.05 12.97 1.49
N ASN A 136 -0.37 13.59 2.63
CA ASN A 136 -1.55 14.45 2.74
C ASN A 136 -1.13 15.86 3.11
N SER A 137 -1.11 16.77 2.12
CA SER A 137 -0.65 18.15 2.35
C SER A 137 -1.56 18.93 3.29
N THR A 138 -2.87 18.62 3.30
CA THR A 138 -3.84 19.31 4.15
C THR A 138 -3.68 18.92 5.62
N LYS A 139 -3.45 17.63 5.90
CA LYS A 139 -3.30 17.10 7.26
C LYS A 139 -1.85 16.99 7.72
N GLY A 140 -0.88 17.20 6.83
CA GLY A 140 0.55 17.31 7.11
C GLY A 140 1.27 16.00 7.43
N TRP A 141 0.72 14.85 7.06
CA TRP A 141 1.35 13.55 7.34
C TRP A 141 1.91 12.91 6.06
N ASN A 142 2.95 12.10 6.25
CA ASN A 142 3.54 11.22 5.25
C ASN A 142 3.41 9.77 5.71
N ALA A 143 3.26 8.84 4.79
CA ALA A 143 3.36 7.42 5.04
C ALA A 143 4.23 6.75 3.97
N ARG A 144 5.08 5.83 4.40
CA ARG A 144 5.77 4.88 3.54
C ARG A 144 5.24 3.49 3.84
N VAL A 145 4.87 2.74 2.81
CA VAL A 145 4.37 1.38 2.95
C VAL A 145 5.17 0.44 2.06
N LEU A 146 5.81 -0.56 2.66
CA LEU A 146 6.50 -1.62 1.93
C LEU A 146 5.60 -2.83 1.83
N TRP A 147 5.26 -3.22 0.59
CA TRP A 147 4.43 -4.38 0.31
C TRP A 147 5.33 -5.51 -0.12
N GLY A 148 5.29 -6.60 0.63
CA GLY A 148 6.08 -7.78 0.31
C GLY A 148 5.63 -8.98 1.12
N PHE A 149 6.29 -10.10 0.92
CA PHE A 149 5.96 -11.32 1.62
C PHE A 149 6.89 -11.50 2.82
N GLU A 150 6.32 -11.94 3.94
CA GLU A 150 7.06 -12.39 5.14
C GLU A 150 6.67 -13.84 5.47
N VAL A 151 7.60 -14.59 6.06
CA VAL A 151 7.31 -15.91 6.64
C VAL A 151 7.04 -15.76 8.13
N ILE A 152 5.83 -16.11 8.56
CA ILE A 152 5.37 -16.01 9.95
C ILE A 152 4.83 -17.37 10.36
N ASP A 153 5.37 -17.96 11.44
CA ASP A 153 5.02 -19.31 11.91
C ASP A 153 5.11 -20.38 10.80
N GLY A 154 6.11 -20.26 9.92
CA GLY A 154 6.34 -21.20 8.80
C GLY A 154 5.37 -21.04 7.62
N ARG A 155 4.49 -20.04 7.62
CA ARG A 155 3.58 -19.72 6.51
C ARG A 155 3.93 -18.37 5.90
N ARG A 156 3.81 -18.25 4.57
CA ARG A 156 4.04 -17.00 3.85
C ARG A 156 2.78 -16.15 3.86
N TYR A 157 2.90 -14.87 4.18
CA TYR A 157 1.81 -13.90 4.18
C TYR A 157 2.18 -12.68 3.34
N LEU A 158 1.21 -12.07 2.69
CA LEU A 158 1.39 -10.72 2.17
C LEU A 158 1.39 -9.76 3.36
N THR A 159 2.36 -8.86 3.41
CA THR A 159 2.50 -7.87 4.47
C THR A 159 2.61 -6.47 3.90
N ARG A 160 2.04 -5.51 4.63
CA ARG A 160 2.23 -4.08 4.38
C ARG A 160 2.84 -3.46 5.64
N ASN A 161 4.12 -3.14 5.56
CA ASN A 161 4.88 -2.53 6.64
C ASN A 161 4.81 -1.01 6.50
N VAL A 162 4.09 -0.37 7.41
CA VAL A 162 3.73 1.05 7.35
C VAL A 162 4.58 1.84 8.33
N ILE A 163 5.17 2.94 7.87
CA ILE A 163 5.73 3.98 8.71
C ILE A 163 4.97 5.26 8.39
N THR A 164 4.26 5.81 9.37
CA THR A 164 3.60 7.12 9.24
C THR A 164 4.36 8.14 10.07
N SER A 165 4.61 9.31 9.50
CA SER A 165 5.27 10.43 10.16
C SER A 165 4.48 11.72 10.01
N LYS A 166 4.47 12.54 11.05
CA LYS A 166 3.96 13.90 11.02
C LYS A 166 4.74 14.72 12.05
N ASP A 167 5.29 15.84 11.61
CA ASP A 167 6.24 16.64 12.38
C ASP A 167 7.42 15.74 12.85
N GLU A 168 7.78 15.78 14.14
CA GLU A 168 8.83 14.95 14.73
C GLU A 168 8.35 13.56 15.19
N ARG A 169 7.08 13.22 14.97
CA ARG A 169 6.49 11.96 15.43
C ARG A 169 6.46 10.95 14.30
N SER A 170 6.76 9.69 14.62
CA SER A 170 6.54 8.55 13.73
C SER A 170 5.91 7.37 14.45
N VAL A 171 5.08 6.61 13.73
CA VAL A 171 4.44 5.38 14.20
C VAL A 171 4.62 4.30 13.15
N LYS A 172 5.02 3.11 13.58
CA LYS A 172 5.11 1.92 12.72
C LYS A 172 3.90 1.01 12.94
N ALA A 173 3.43 0.36 11.90
CA ALA A 173 2.50 -0.77 12.00
C ALA A 173 2.77 -1.79 10.90
N ARG A 174 2.29 -3.01 11.08
CA ARG A 174 2.41 -4.09 10.10
C ARG A 174 1.06 -4.75 9.90
N MET A 175 0.56 -4.71 8.68
CA MET A 175 -0.67 -5.40 8.28
C MET A 175 -0.29 -6.76 7.69
N VAL A 176 -0.94 -7.84 8.13
CA VAL A 176 -0.65 -9.21 7.71
C VAL A 176 -1.90 -9.82 7.09
N TYR A 177 -1.81 -10.15 5.82
CA TYR A 177 -2.91 -10.71 5.03
C TYR A 177 -2.62 -12.18 4.75
N ASP A 178 -3.57 -13.03 5.15
CA ASP A 178 -3.73 -14.32 4.48
C ASP A 178 -3.98 -14.05 2.98
N PHE A 179 -3.65 -14.97 2.08
CA PHE A 179 -3.98 -14.81 0.66
C PHE A 179 -4.27 -16.17 0.07
N GLN A 180 -5.29 -16.23 -0.77
CA GLN A 180 -5.60 -17.40 -1.58
C GLN A 180 -4.99 -17.17 -2.97
N ASN A 181 -4.20 -18.14 -3.44
CA ASN A 181 -3.71 -18.17 -4.83
C ASN A 181 -4.86 -18.36 -5.81
#